data_AF-A0A927S9E5-F1
#
_entry.id   AF-A0A927S9E5-F1
#
_cell.length_a   1.000
_cell.length_b   1.000
_cell.length_c   1.000
_cell.angle_alpha   90.00
_cell.angle_beta   90.00
_cell.angle_gamma   90.00
#
_symmetry.space_group_name_H-M   'P 1'
#
loop_
_entity.id
_entity.type
_entity.pdbx_description
1 polymer ?
#
loop_
_entity_poly.entity_id
_entity_poly.type
_entity_poly.pdbx_seq_one_letter_code
_entity_poly.pdbx_strand_id
1 'polypeptide(L)'
;MFCTKCGSEMPDNSKFCTKCGATLTRGIPQQKKQMSGKNIGILLTAAVAVVAVVAGFLIFGGGNGGTSSSGNWGGINDSITLNDLGDLDDILPVNPNNGGGANKLPTSTPTPVPQTKTYEVREDTTINMVRGQTIQLKCTYNEFGSDYHTYEWSCTGSGLKLEKTGNKTCIVTANAAGTYTINMKYSYTKDEPDVLTGISRPQFKAKKRTYTIVVK
;
A
#
# COMPACT_ATOMS: atom_id res chain seq x y z
N MET A 1 25.13 -33.06 7.95
CA MET A 1 23.74 -32.53 7.94
C MET A 1 23.26 -32.30 6.52
N PHE A 2 21.97 -32.50 6.20
CA PHE A 2 21.43 -32.23 4.85
C PHE A 2 20.84 -30.82 4.75
N CYS A 3 21.01 -30.17 3.61
CA CYS A 3 20.37 -28.88 3.35
C CYS A 3 18.86 -29.04 3.22
N THR A 4 18.07 -28.32 4.01
CA THR A 4 16.60 -28.35 3.96
C THR A 4 16.01 -27.70 2.69
N LYS A 5 16.84 -27.01 1.89
CA LYS A 5 16.42 -26.38 0.64
C LYS A 5 16.66 -27.23 -0.61
N CYS A 6 17.77 -27.98 -0.66
CA CYS A 6 18.14 -28.74 -1.86
C CYS A 6 18.48 -30.21 -1.60
N GLY A 7 18.47 -30.66 -0.34
CA GLY A 7 18.74 -32.05 0.04
C GLY A 7 20.20 -32.48 -0.06
N SER A 8 21.13 -31.60 -0.47
CA SER A 8 22.55 -31.94 -0.54
C SER A 8 23.15 -32.19 0.85
N GLU A 9 24.03 -33.18 0.93
CA GLU A 9 24.78 -33.50 2.15
C GLU A 9 25.89 -32.48 2.41
N MET A 10 25.93 -31.92 3.62
CA MET A 10 26.84 -30.85 4.01
C MET A 10 27.56 -31.20 5.32
N PRO A 11 28.82 -30.75 5.48
CA PRO A 11 29.54 -30.93 6.72
C PRO A 11 28.94 -30.04 7.82
N ASP A 12 28.91 -30.55 9.06
CA ASP A 12 28.12 -30.03 10.18
C ASP A 12 28.50 -28.62 10.69
N ASN A 13 29.57 -28.04 10.13
CA ASN A 13 30.12 -26.72 10.43
C ASN A 13 29.93 -25.70 9.28
N SER A 14 29.20 -26.05 8.23
CA SER A 14 28.90 -25.12 7.12
C SER A 14 27.79 -24.13 7.49
N LYS A 15 28.09 -22.82 7.43
CA LYS A 15 27.11 -21.74 7.68
C LYS A 15 26.14 -21.54 6.51
N PHE A 16 26.50 -22.03 5.33
CA PHE A 16 25.75 -21.88 4.09
C PHE A 16 25.93 -23.11 3.20
N CYS A 17 24.93 -23.36 2.36
CA CYS A 17 24.96 -24.47 1.44
C CYS A 17 25.82 -24.10 0.22
N THR A 18 26.92 -24.82 -0.01
CA THR A 18 27.78 -24.64 -1.18
C THR A 18 27.14 -25.05 -2.51
N LYS A 19 26.00 -25.76 -2.48
CA LYS A 19 25.27 -26.19 -3.68
C LYS A 19 24.17 -25.21 -4.10
N CYS A 20 23.39 -24.68 -3.17
CA CYS A 20 22.26 -23.81 -3.49
C CYS A 20 22.34 -22.40 -2.87
N GLY A 21 23.36 -22.11 -2.06
CA GLY A 21 23.56 -20.83 -1.39
C GLY A 21 22.68 -20.59 -0.15
N ALA A 22 21.79 -21.52 0.21
CA ALA A 22 20.91 -21.36 1.37
C ALA A 22 21.68 -21.34 2.70
N THR A 23 21.32 -20.43 3.61
CA THR A 23 21.94 -20.39 4.94
C THR A 23 21.51 -21.59 5.78
N LEU A 24 22.48 -22.27 6.38
CA LEU A 24 22.25 -23.41 7.26
C LEU A 24 22.34 -22.88 8.69
N THR A 25 21.22 -22.34 9.21
CA THR A 25 21.14 -21.97 10.62
C THR A 25 21.15 -23.24 11.45
N ARG A 26 22.29 -23.52 12.09
CA ARG A 26 22.45 -24.63 13.04
C ARG A 26 21.40 -24.44 14.15
N GLY A 27 20.50 -25.41 14.28
CA GLY A 27 19.37 -25.33 15.20
C GLY A 27 19.82 -25.20 16.64
N ILE A 28 19.83 -23.97 17.14
CA ILE A 28 19.54 -23.73 18.56
C ILE A 28 18.01 -23.76 18.63
N PRO A 29 17.41 -24.63 19.46
CA PRO A 29 15.96 -24.76 19.54
C PRO A 29 15.35 -23.40 19.86
N GLN A 30 14.25 -23.10 19.16
CA GLN A 30 13.47 -21.89 19.32
C GLN A 30 13.02 -21.74 20.77
N GLN A 31 13.64 -20.81 21.49
CA GLN A 31 13.05 -20.28 22.72
C GLN A 31 11.87 -19.38 22.33
N LYS A 32 10.71 -20.00 22.20
CA LYS A 32 9.43 -19.36 22.41
C LYS A 32 9.41 -18.83 23.86
N LYS A 33 9.87 -17.60 24.11
CA LYS A 33 9.60 -16.93 25.39
C LYS A 33 8.32 -16.12 25.25
N GLN A 34 7.21 -16.83 25.36
CA GLN A 34 5.96 -16.24 25.83
C GLN A 34 6.09 -15.94 27.32
N MET A 35 5.50 -14.79 27.66
CA MET A 35 4.91 -14.35 28.93
C MET A 35 5.75 -13.66 30.01
N SER A 36 5.10 -12.60 30.50
CA SER A 36 4.99 -12.17 31.91
C SER A 36 6.03 -11.17 32.43
N GLY A 37 5.55 -9.94 32.65
CA GLY A 37 6.27 -8.82 33.25
C GLY A 37 5.31 -7.69 33.60
N LYS A 38 4.48 -7.94 34.61
CA LYS A 38 3.53 -7.05 35.27
C LYS A 38 4.19 -5.75 35.75
N ASN A 39 3.93 -4.62 35.09
CA ASN A 39 4.00 -3.28 35.66
C ASN A 39 2.67 -2.56 35.39
N ILE A 40 1.78 -2.66 36.38
CA ILE A 40 0.56 -1.86 36.57
C ILE A 40 1.01 -0.57 37.24
N GLY A 41 0.72 0.58 36.64
CA GLY A 41 0.94 1.88 37.26
C GLY A 41 0.64 3.05 36.31
N ILE A 42 -0.38 3.84 36.68
CA ILE A 42 -0.80 5.13 36.10
C ILE A 42 -1.87 5.02 34.99
N LEU A 43 -3.10 4.78 35.44
CA LEU A 43 -4.32 5.32 34.84
C LEU A 43 -4.63 6.67 35.51
N LEU A 44 -5.28 7.60 34.78
CA LEU A 44 -6.03 8.80 35.24
C LEU A 44 -5.48 10.22 34.94
N THR A 45 -5.22 10.59 33.68
CA THR A 45 -5.18 12.04 33.31
C THR A 45 -5.66 12.40 31.89
N ALA A 46 -6.25 11.50 31.09
CA ALA A 46 -6.65 11.84 29.72
C ALA A 46 -8.17 12.11 29.52
N ALA A 47 -9.04 11.70 30.44
CA ALA A 47 -10.49 11.83 30.26
C ALA A 47 -11.07 13.21 30.62
N VAL A 48 -10.41 13.97 31.50
CA VAL A 48 -10.93 15.27 31.99
C VAL A 48 -10.69 16.41 31.00
N ALA A 49 -9.62 16.35 30.20
CA ALA A 49 -9.31 17.37 29.20
C ALA A 49 -10.27 17.36 28.00
N VAL A 50 -10.78 16.19 27.61
CA VAL A 50 -11.67 16.07 26.44
C VAL A 50 -13.06 16.64 26.74
N VAL A 51 -13.59 16.45 27.96
CA VAL A 51 -14.92 16.95 28.34
C VAL A 51 -14.95 18.48 28.46
N ALA A 52 -13.87 19.10 28.92
CA ALA A 52 -13.76 20.57 29.00
C ALA A 52 -13.65 21.23 27.62
N VAL A 53 -12.96 20.60 26.66
CA VAL A 53 -12.86 21.10 25.28
C VAL A 53 -14.19 20.95 24.54
N VAL A 54 -14.91 19.85 24.72
CA VAL A 54 -16.23 19.63 24.08
C VAL A 54 -17.28 20.59 24.65
N ALA A 55 -17.30 20.85 25.96
CA ALA A 55 -18.20 21.83 26.56
C ALA A 55 -17.85 23.28 26.18
N GLY A 56 -16.57 23.62 26.07
CA GLY A 56 -16.12 24.94 25.62
C GLY A 56 -16.46 25.23 24.15
N PHE A 57 -16.38 24.22 23.28
CA PHE A 57 -16.72 24.35 21.86
C PHE A 57 -18.22 24.56 21.61
N LEU A 58 -19.08 24.03 22.48
CA LEU A 58 -20.54 24.19 22.35
C LEU A 58 -21.07 25.56 22.82
N ILE A 59 -20.30 26.30 23.63
CA ILE A 59 -20.76 27.60 24.18
C ILE A 59 -20.22 28.81 23.39
N PHE A 60 -19.07 28.71 22.69
CA PHE A 60 -18.42 29.86 22.04
C PHE A 60 -18.20 29.77 20.52
N GLY A 61 -18.70 28.75 19.82
CA GLY A 61 -18.37 28.49 18.40
C GLY A 61 -19.54 28.53 17.41
N GLY A 62 -20.57 29.36 17.63
CA GLY A 62 -21.69 29.51 16.69
C GLY A 62 -21.44 30.60 15.64
N GLY A 63 -20.83 30.25 14.50
CA GLY A 63 -20.53 31.20 13.42
C GLY A 63 -20.31 30.55 12.05
N ASN A 64 -21.42 30.41 11.33
CA ASN A 64 -21.65 30.21 9.89
C ASN A 64 -20.45 30.24 8.91
N GLY A 65 -20.37 29.24 8.02
CA GLY A 65 -19.57 29.28 6.79
C GLY A 65 -19.33 27.90 6.17
N GLY A 66 -20.12 27.52 5.17
CA GLY A 66 -20.09 26.18 4.55
C GLY A 66 -18.92 25.94 3.58
N THR A 67 -18.71 24.67 3.22
CA THR A 67 -18.76 24.21 1.82
C THR A 67 -18.70 22.67 1.74
N SER A 68 -19.53 22.20 0.82
CA SER A 68 -19.80 20.86 0.30
C SER A 68 -18.63 19.92 0.04
N SER A 69 -18.81 18.63 0.38
CA SER A 69 -18.66 17.51 -0.57
C SER A 69 -18.94 16.16 0.12
N SER A 70 -20.19 15.68 0.04
CA SER A 70 -20.48 14.24 0.17
C SER A 70 -21.25 13.80 -1.08
N GLY A 71 -20.63 12.87 -1.81
CA GLY A 71 -21.17 12.31 -3.03
C GLY A 71 -22.48 11.57 -2.77
N ASN A 72 -23.47 11.93 -3.59
CA ASN A 72 -24.76 11.28 -3.74
C ASN A 72 -24.57 9.82 -4.16
N TRP A 73 -25.00 8.87 -3.32
CA TRP A 73 -25.17 7.47 -3.67
C TRP A 73 -26.65 7.23 -4.02
N GLY A 74 -26.89 6.70 -5.21
CA GLY A 74 -28.11 5.95 -5.53
C GLY A 74 -29.33 6.79 -5.92
N GLY A 75 -29.54 6.98 -7.23
CA GLY A 75 -30.78 7.46 -7.80
C GLY A 75 -30.95 6.97 -9.23
N ILE A 76 -31.55 5.79 -9.40
CA ILE A 76 -32.54 5.59 -10.45
C ILE A 76 -33.87 5.92 -9.78
N ASN A 77 -34.44 7.06 -10.17
CA ASN A 77 -35.77 7.47 -9.77
C ASN A 77 -36.70 6.92 -10.84
N ASP A 78 -37.58 5.98 -10.47
CA ASP A 78 -38.89 5.91 -11.07
C ASP A 78 -39.86 5.47 -9.97
N SER A 79 -40.47 6.48 -9.36
CA SER A 79 -41.71 6.33 -8.60
C SER A 79 -42.83 5.99 -9.58
N ILE A 80 -42.99 4.71 -9.90
CA ILE A 80 -44.24 4.20 -10.44
C ILE A 80 -45.28 4.39 -9.33
N THR A 81 -46.18 5.36 -9.51
CA THR A 81 -47.32 5.56 -8.62
C THR A 81 -48.33 4.43 -8.81
N LEU A 82 -48.75 3.83 -7.70
CA LEU A 82 -49.75 2.75 -7.60
C LEU A 82 -51.19 3.22 -7.88
N ASN A 83 -51.41 3.97 -8.97
CA ASN A 83 -52.75 4.41 -9.39
C ASN A 83 -53.06 4.20 -10.87
N ASP A 84 -52.20 3.52 -11.64
CA ASP A 84 -52.47 3.22 -13.07
C ASP A 84 -53.07 1.82 -13.28
N LEU A 85 -53.93 1.39 -12.34
CA LEU A 85 -54.81 0.23 -12.49
C LEU A 85 -56.17 0.71 -13.04
N GLY A 86 -56.18 1.05 -14.31
CA GLY A 86 -57.38 1.17 -15.13
C GLY A 86 -57.19 0.32 -16.38
N ASP A 87 -58.23 -0.40 -16.78
CA ASP A 87 -58.32 -1.19 -18.01
C ASP A 87 -57.76 -2.64 -17.93
N LEU A 88 -58.36 -3.41 -17.01
CA LEU A 88 -58.48 -4.86 -17.11
C LEU A 88 -59.67 -5.20 -18.00
N ASP A 89 -59.52 -5.16 -19.32
CA ASP A 89 -60.40 -5.86 -20.27
C ASP A 89 -59.70 -5.91 -21.64
N ASP A 90 -58.74 -6.83 -21.78
CA ASP A 90 -58.37 -7.48 -23.06
C ASP A 90 -57.24 -8.51 -22.83
N ILE A 91 -57.47 -9.47 -21.92
CA ILE A 91 -56.67 -10.70 -21.88
C ILE A 91 -57.44 -11.76 -22.67
N LEU A 92 -57.17 -11.83 -23.98
CA LEU A 92 -57.43 -13.03 -24.76
C LEU A 92 -56.56 -14.18 -24.21
N PRO A 93 -57.06 -15.43 -24.20
CA PRO A 93 -56.30 -16.56 -23.67
C PRO A 93 -55.06 -16.84 -24.53
N VAL A 94 -53.88 -16.79 -23.89
CA VAL A 94 -52.61 -17.21 -24.49
C VAL A 94 -52.69 -18.70 -24.83
N ASN A 95 -52.60 -18.99 -26.12
CA ASN A 95 -52.38 -20.33 -26.68
C ASN A 95 -50.97 -20.84 -26.28
N PRO A 96 -50.83 -21.98 -25.60
CA PRO A 96 -49.53 -22.45 -25.12
C PRO A 96 -48.88 -23.35 -26.17
N ASN A 97 -48.47 -22.79 -27.31
CA ASN A 97 -47.64 -23.51 -28.27
C ASN A 97 -46.80 -22.54 -29.11
N ASN A 98 -45.65 -22.10 -28.60
CA ASN A 98 -44.48 -21.89 -29.46
C ASN A 98 -43.16 -21.74 -28.69
N GLY A 99 -42.23 -22.64 -29.01
CA GLY A 99 -40.83 -22.36 -29.31
C GLY A 99 -39.99 -21.64 -28.26
N GLY A 100 -39.16 -22.41 -27.54
CA GLY A 100 -38.12 -21.89 -26.67
C GLY A 100 -37.13 -20.98 -27.40
N GLY A 101 -37.13 -19.70 -27.03
CA GLY A 101 -35.99 -18.80 -27.16
C GLY A 101 -35.30 -18.69 -25.82
N ALA A 102 -34.12 -19.27 -25.68
CA ALA A 102 -33.30 -19.08 -24.50
C ALA A 102 -32.89 -17.61 -24.40
N ASN A 103 -33.44 -16.87 -23.44
CA ASN A 103 -32.93 -15.57 -23.05
C ASN A 103 -31.49 -15.74 -22.56
N LYS A 104 -30.53 -15.42 -23.44
CA LYS A 104 -29.11 -15.39 -23.12
C LYS A 104 -28.89 -14.22 -22.15
N LEU A 105 -28.70 -14.56 -20.87
CA LEU A 105 -28.32 -13.62 -19.83
C LEU A 105 -27.12 -12.78 -20.32
N PRO A 106 -27.15 -11.43 -20.24
CA PRO A 106 -25.99 -10.63 -20.57
C PRO A 106 -24.86 -11.05 -19.64
N THR A 107 -23.85 -11.68 -20.23
CA THR A 107 -22.63 -12.07 -19.54
C THR A 107 -21.92 -10.77 -19.18
N SER A 108 -22.01 -10.36 -17.91
CA SER A 108 -21.19 -9.27 -17.38
C SER A 108 -19.73 -9.74 -17.43
N THR A 109 -19.02 -9.29 -18.46
CA THR A 109 -17.56 -9.42 -18.52
C THR A 109 -16.99 -8.75 -17.27
N PRO A 110 -16.28 -9.47 -16.39
CA PRO A 110 -15.67 -8.84 -15.22
C PRO A 110 -14.67 -7.80 -15.72
N THR A 111 -14.88 -6.54 -15.34
CA THR A 111 -13.92 -5.46 -15.59
C THR A 111 -12.56 -5.91 -15.04
N PRO A 112 -11.50 -5.99 -15.87
CA PRO A 112 -10.19 -6.41 -15.39
C PRO A 112 -9.71 -5.39 -14.36
N VAL A 113 -9.47 -5.87 -13.13
CA VAL A 113 -8.83 -5.07 -12.08
C VAL A 113 -7.49 -4.56 -12.65
N PRO A 114 -7.23 -3.24 -12.69
CA PRO A 114 -5.99 -2.72 -13.24
C PRO A 114 -4.80 -3.28 -12.45
N GLN A 115 -3.97 -4.11 -13.09
CA GLN A 115 -2.79 -4.67 -12.46
C GLN A 115 -1.67 -3.63 -12.46
N THR A 116 -1.48 -2.92 -11.36
CA THR A 116 -0.36 -1.99 -11.18
C THR A 116 0.96 -2.78 -11.06
N LYS A 117 1.82 -2.68 -12.07
CA LYS A 117 3.12 -3.36 -12.07
C LYS A 117 4.04 -2.75 -11.00
N THR A 118 4.62 -3.61 -10.15
CA THR A 118 5.59 -3.19 -9.13
C THR A 118 7.02 -3.42 -9.62
N TYR A 119 7.88 -2.42 -9.45
CA TYR A 119 9.30 -2.47 -9.76
C TYR A 119 10.12 -2.32 -8.49
N GLU A 120 11.06 -3.24 -8.30
CA GLU A 120 12.09 -3.12 -7.28
C GLU A 120 13.22 -2.25 -7.82
N VAL A 121 13.41 -1.07 -7.23
CA VAL A 121 14.41 -0.13 -7.71
C VAL A 121 15.79 -0.45 -7.14
N ARG A 122 16.75 -0.67 -8.05
CA ARG A 122 18.18 -0.90 -7.79
C ARG A 122 19.00 0.23 -8.42
N GLU A 123 20.28 0.34 -8.10
CA GLU A 123 21.18 1.27 -8.81
C GLU A 123 21.08 1.07 -10.33
N ASP A 124 21.11 2.17 -11.08
CA ASP A 124 21.08 2.23 -12.56
C ASP A 124 19.84 1.61 -13.24
N THR A 125 18.74 1.43 -12.51
CA THR A 125 17.49 0.91 -13.09
C THR A 125 16.88 1.93 -14.07
N THR A 126 16.73 1.52 -15.33
CA THR A 126 15.91 2.23 -16.32
C THR A 126 14.56 1.54 -16.48
N ILE A 127 13.48 2.30 -16.35
CA ILE A 127 12.10 1.80 -16.41
C ILE A 127 11.42 2.37 -17.64
N ASN A 128 10.92 1.49 -18.50
CA ASN A 128 10.12 1.89 -19.66
C ASN A 128 8.65 1.92 -19.27
N MET A 129 7.98 3.03 -19.58
CA MET A 129 6.55 3.23 -19.39
C MET A 129 5.88 3.64 -20.70
N VAL A 130 4.57 3.44 -20.78
CA VAL A 130 3.72 4.05 -21.82
C VAL A 130 2.87 5.16 -21.22
N ARG A 131 2.50 6.16 -22.03
CA ARG A 131 1.61 7.23 -21.58
C ARG A 131 0.30 6.69 -20.98
N GLY A 132 -0.10 7.23 -19.83
CA GLY A 132 -1.25 6.78 -19.04
C GLY A 132 -0.98 5.58 -18.13
N GLN A 133 0.21 4.97 -18.19
CA GLN A 133 0.54 3.85 -17.32
C GLN A 133 0.82 4.31 -15.89
N THR A 134 0.34 3.51 -14.94
CA THR A 134 0.65 3.65 -13.51
C THR A 134 1.46 2.45 -13.03
N ILE A 135 2.56 2.71 -12.34
CA ILE A 135 3.46 1.69 -11.76
C ILE A 135 3.72 2.00 -10.30
N GLN A 136 4.20 1.00 -9.56
CA GLN A 136 4.66 1.17 -8.18
C GLN A 136 6.16 0.93 -8.11
N LEU A 137 6.92 1.90 -7.63
CA LEU A 137 8.32 1.76 -7.28
C LEU A 137 8.44 1.35 -5.81
N LYS A 138 9.23 0.32 -5.53
CA LYS A 138 9.48 -0.17 -4.17
C LYS A 138 10.97 -0.11 -3.86
N CYS A 139 11.32 0.62 -2.79
CA CYS A 139 12.66 0.59 -2.23
C CYS A 139 12.92 -0.77 -1.57
N THR A 140 13.93 -1.51 -2.04
CA THR A 140 14.33 -2.81 -1.48
C THR A 140 15.53 -2.73 -0.54
N TYR A 141 16.14 -1.56 -0.39
CA TYR A 141 17.24 -1.37 0.56
C TYR A 141 16.73 -1.65 1.98
N ASN A 142 17.46 -2.53 2.67
CA ASN A 142 17.19 -2.93 4.04
C ASN A 142 18.49 -2.75 4.82
N GLU A 143 18.78 -1.49 5.15
CA GLU A 143 19.96 -1.13 5.91
C GLU A 143 19.54 -1.07 7.38
N PHE A 144 20.21 -1.89 8.20
CA PHE A 144 19.86 -2.21 9.59
C PHE A 144 19.61 -0.97 10.46
N GLY A 145 18.52 -1.02 11.24
CA GLY A 145 18.12 -0.03 12.26
C GLY A 145 16.60 0.11 12.31
N SER A 146 15.93 -0.60 13.23
CA SER A 146 14.46 -0.77 13.24
C SER A 146 13.66 0.51 13.53
N ASP A 147 14.31 1.60 13.92
CA ASP A 147 13.61 2.60 14.73
C ASP A 147 13.17 3.83 13.92
N TYR A 148 13.90 4.21 12.85
CA TYR A 148 13.54 5.36 12.03
C TYR A 148 13.95 5.19 10.57
N HIS A 149 12.95 5.13 9.68
CA HIS A 149 13.15 5.25 8.24
C HIS A 149 12.31 6.41 7.71
N THR A 150 12.93 7.32 6.97
CA THR A 150 12.21 8.32 6.18
C THR A 150 12.48 8.11 4.70
N TYR A 151 11.45 8.33 3.89
CA TYR A 151 11.53 8.23 2.44
C TYR A 151 11.03 9.53 1.82
N GLU A 152 11.71 9.96 0.79
CA GLU A 152 11.37 11.15 0.03
C GLU A 152 11.59 10.85 -1.44
N TRP A 153 10.51 10.89 -2.23
CA TRP A 153 10.54 10.68 -3.67
C TRP A 153 10.22 11.98 -4.39
N SER A 154 11.00 12.30 -5.41
CA SER A 154 10.79 13.47 -6.26
C SER A 154 11.10 13.14 -7.72
N CYS A 155 10.54 13.90 -8.64
CA CYS A 155 10.83 13.81 -10.07
C CYS A 155 11.41 15.12 -10.59
N THR A 156 12.33 15.02 -11.53
CA THR A 156 12.78 16.16 -12.33
C THR A 156 11.93 16.19 -13.60
N GLY A 157 11.06 17.20 -13.72
CA GLY A 157 10.10 17.37 -14.83
C GLY A 157 8.64 17.23 -14.40
N SER A 158 7.72 17.70 -15.24
CA SER A 158 6.26 17.74 -14.97
C SER A 158 5.46 16.62 -15.63
N GLY A 159 6.10 15.75 -16.42
CA GLY A 159 5.42 14.69 -17.17
C GLY A 159 5.09 13.44 -16.37
N LEU A 160 5.52 13.35 -15.11
CA LEU A 160 5.19 12.27 -14.19
C LEU A 160 4.39 12.82 -13.00
N LYS A 161 3.35 12.10 -12.59
CA LYS A 161 2.67 12.30 -11.32
C LYS A 161 3.20 11.29 -10.31
N LEU A 162 3.62 11.77 -9.15
CA LEU A 162 4.08 10.93 -8.05
C LEU A 162 3.06 10.97 -6.90
N GLU A 163 2.79 9.81 -6.32
CA GLU A 163 1.98 9.67 -5.11
C GLU A 163 2.71 8.78 -4.09
N LYS A 164 2.31 8.86 -2.83
CA LYS A 164 2.94 8.12 -1.70
C LYS A 164 4.45 8.42 -1.53
N THR A 165 4.88 9.64 -1.83
CA THR A 165 6.31 10.07 -1.80
C THR A 165 6.97 10.07 -0.41
N GLY A 166 6.22 9.86 0.67
CA GLY A 166 6.75 9.69 2.02
C GLY A 166 6.99 8.23 2.44
N ASN A 167 6.68 7.27 1.56
CA ASN A 167 6.64 5.84 1.90
C ASN A 167 7.78 5.06 1.26
N LYS A 168 8.00 3.82 1.75
CA LYS A 168 8.90 2.84 1.11
C LYS A 168 8.51 2.52 -0.34
N THR A 169 7.25 2.78 -0.71
CA THR A 169 6.71 2.62 -2.05
C THR A 169 6.18 3.94 -2.59
N CYS A 170 6.52 4.28 -3.83
CA CYS A 170 5.98 5.43 -4.56
C CYS A 170 5.15 4.96 -5.75
N ILE A 171 4.02 5.60 -6.01
CA ILE A 171 3.22 5.36 -7.22
C ILE A 171 3.62 6.40 -8.24
N VAL A 172 3.88 5.97 -9.47
CA VAL A 172 4.28 6.84 -10.58
C VAL A 172 3.29 6.64 -11.73
N THR A 173 2.70 7.73 -12.19
CA THR A 173 1.82 7.76 -13.37
C THR A 173 2.45 8.63 -14.45
N ALA A 174 2.56 8.08 -15.67
CA ALA A 174 3.13 8.79 -16.81
C ALA A 174 2.07 9.61 -17.56
N ASN A 175 2.19 10.94 -17.55
CA ASN A 175 1.22 11.84 -18.19
C ASN A 175 1.68 12.32 -19.58
N ALA A 176 2.99 12.41 -19.79
CA ALA A 176 3.61 12.86 -21.03
C ALA A 176 4.78 11.94 -21.42
N ALA A 177 5.04 11.85 -22.73
CA ALA A 177 6.19 11.15 -23.26
C ALA A 177 7.47 11.95 -22.99
N GLY A 178 8.58 11.24 -22.76
CA GLY A 178 9.85 11.86 -22.44
C GLY A 178 10.73 11.00 -21.55
N THR A 179 11.92 11.50 -21.26
CA THR A 179 12.84 10.88 -20.29
C THR A 179 12.82 11.71 -19.02
N TYR A 180 12.54 11.05 -17.90
CA TYR A 180 12.42 11.67 -16.58
C TYR A 180 13.37 11.03 -15.60
N THR A 181 13.76 11.82 -14.61
CA THR A 181 14.64 11.36 -13.53
C THR A 181 13.87 11.36 -12.22
N ILE A 182 13.80 10.20 -11.57
CA ILE A 182 13.26 10.06 -10.22
C ILE A 182 14.42 10.08 -9.24
N ASN A 183 14.33 10.91 -8.21
CA ASN A 183 15.25 10.95 -7.10
C ASN A 183 14.56 10.39 -5.86
N MET A 184 15.19 9.41 -5.22
CA MET A 184 14.76 8.84 -3.96
C MET A 184 15.82 9.11 -2.91
N LYS A 185 15.46 9.80 -1.85
CA LYS A 185 16.27 9.95 -0.66
C LYS A 185 15.67 9.08 0.43
N TYR A 186 16.49 8.25 1.06
CA TYR A 186 16.10 7.50 2.24
C TYR A 186 17.07 7.80 3.37
N SER A 187 16.54 7.96 4.58
CA SER A 187 17.34 8.20 5.78
C SER A 187 17.03 7.15 6.83
N TYR A 188 18.06 6.77 7.59
CA TYR A 188 18.01 5.68 8.57
C TYR A 188 18.94 5.97 9.74
N THR A 189 18.64 5.41 10.90
CA THR A 189 19.56 5.40 12.04
C THR A 189 20.39 4.13 12.02
N LYS A 190 21.70 4.29 12.26
CA LYS A 190 22.63 3.17 12.36
C LYS A 190 23.52 3.38 13.57
N ASP A 191 23.59 2.35 14.41
CA ASP A 191 24.52 2.31 15.51
C ASP A 191 25.96 2.15 14.98
N GLU A 192 26.82 3.13 15.28
CA GLU A 192 28.24 3.10 14.94
C GLU A 192 29.07 3.38 16.20
N PRO A 193 30.21 2.70 16.39
CA PRO A 193 31.10 2.98 17.51
C PRO A 193 31.68 4.38 17.36
N ASP A 194 31.58 5.17 18.42
CA ASP A 194 32.22 6.47 18.52
C ASP A 194 33.75 6.31 18.39
N VAL A 195 34.38 7.14 17.56
CA VAL A 195 35.80 6.99 17.19
C VAL A 195 36.75 7.17 18.38
N LEU A 196 36.32 7.91 19.41
CA LEU A 196 37.14 8.22 20.58
C LEU A 196 36.88 7.26 21.75
N THR A 197 35.62 6.88 21.94
CA THR A 197 35.19 6.10 23.12
C THR A 197 34.92 4.63 22.82
N GLY A 198 34.77 4.25 21.54
CA GLY A 198 34.35 2.91 21.13
C GLY A 198 32.91 2.55 21.49
N ILE A 199 32.18 3.45 22.15
CA ILE A 199 30.80 3.23 22.59
C ILE A 199 29.87 3.40 21.38
N SER A 200 29.01 2.41 21.15
CA SER A 200 28.01 2.45 20.08
C SER A 200 27.00 3.55 20.30
N ARG A 201 26.82 4.44 19.31
CA ARG A 201 25.83 5.53 19.35
C ARG A 201 24.99 5.55 18.07
N PRO A 202 23.70 5.89 18.15
CA PRO A 202 22.85 6.01 16.98
C PRO A 202 23.30 7.21 16.13
N GLN A 203 23.68 6.95 14.89
CA GLN A 203 24.04 7.95 13.89
C GLN A 203 22.95 8.05 12.84
N PHE A 204 22.57 9.27 12.47
CA PHE A 204 21.66 9.51 11.35
C PHE A 204 22.44 9.44 10.03
N LYS A 205 21.99 8.58 9.12
CA LYS A 205 22.54 8.42 7.78
C LYS A 205 21.46 8.67 6.74
N ALA A 206 21.87 9.11 5.56
CA ALA A 206 20.98 9.24 4.42
C ALA A 206 21.72 8.83 3.14
N LYS A 207 20.99 8.21 2.21
CA LYS A 207 21.49 7.98 0.85
C LYS A 207 20.49 8.49 -0.18
N LYS A 208 21.03 8.91 -1.32
CA LYS A 208 20.28 9.36 -2.49
C LYS A 208 20.46 8.36 -3.61
N ARG A 209 19.37 8.07 -4.31
CA ARG A 209 19.32 7.20 -5.49
C ARG A 209 18.59 7.91 -6.60
N THR A 210 19.02 7.65 -7.82
CA THR A 210 18.48 8.27 -9.02
C THR A 210 18.10 7.16 -10.00
N TYR A 211 16.93 7.28 -10.60
CA TYR A 211 16.37 6.30 -11.53
C TYR A 211 15.88 7.00 -12.79
N THR A 212 16.05 6.35 -13.93
CA THR A 212 15.61 6.90 -15.22
C THR A 212 14.31 6.24 -15.64
N ILE A 213 13.31 7.05 -15.96
CA ILE A 213 12.04 6.61 -16.52
C ILE A 213 11.94 7.12 -17.94
N VAL A 214 11.79 6.19 -18.89
CA VAL A 214 11.56 6.50 -20.30
C VAL A 214 10.10 6.23 -20.60
N VAL A 215 9.34 7.28 -20.90
CA VAL A 215 7.95 7.19 -21.32
C VAL A 215 7.88 7.29 -22.83
N LYS A 216 7.34 6.25 -23.47
CA LYS A 216 7.03 6.21 -24.89
C LYS A 216 5.58 6.61 -25.15
#